data_AF-A0A651E7B7-F1
#
_entry.id   AF-A0A651E7B7-F1
#
_cell.length_a   1.000
_cell.length_b   1.000
_cell.length_c   1.000
_cell.angle_alpha   90.00
_cell.angle_beta   90.00
_cell.angle_gamma   90.00
#
_symmetry.space_group_name_H-M   'P 1'
#
loop_
_entity.id
_entity.type
_entity.pdbx_description
1 polymer ?
#
loop_
_entity_poly.entity_id
_entity_poly.type
_entity_poly.pdbx_seq_one_letter_code
_entity_poly.pdbx_strand_id
1 'polypeptide(L)'
;DLAREKRIEGVAHVQDESDRFGVRVVVELKRDATPEVVLNQLFRFTPLQTSFGCNMLALNGGRPEQMDLRAILKAFLAFREEAVARRTAFELRKARERAHVLCGLAVAVSNVDEVVATIRSSADVAEARERLMARRWPATDIADYIRLIDDPSHTMNEDGTYNLSEAQAKAILELRLQRLTALGVKEVTDELESLAAKIVDYLDILRSRERILGIISAELAEVRDLFATPRRTEIVEAEGEVDDEDLIEREDMVVTVTHGGYVKRTPLVDYRAQARGGKGVGGMAMKEEDFVTTLFAASTHTPILFFTTDGMVYKEKTWRLPQGGRNARGRPIVNILPVAQGVGVAAIMPVDAPEDDWEKLQIVFATSDGDVRRNRLSDFTNVMRNGKIAMKLPEGVGLVGARICDEGHDVLLSTANGRAIRFPVTEVRVFAGRDSTGVRGVRLAEGDRVVSMAVIRHFEATPEERTAYLKMRRAVTGESVEEDAAADDEAAGDIALSQERYAEMSAAEEMILTITTKGLGKRTSSHAFRTTGRGGQGIVAADLSPRKNDPDKRPARVVAAWPVREDDQIMLVTDAGQSIRCPVSDVSEMSRAARGVRVLNTAEGEKVVSVAVIAEDSGDPA
;
A
#
# COMPACT_ATOMS: atom_id res chain seq x y z
N ASP A 1 -11.07 4.14 -27.38
CA ASP A 1 -10.98 5.59 -27.12
C ASP A 1 -9.98 5.96 -26.04
N LEU A 2 -10.03 5.38 -24.84
CA LEU A 2 -9.06 5.68 -23.75
C LEU A 2 -7.58 5.55 -24.15
N ALA A 3 -7.24 4.53 -24.97
CA ALA A 3 -5.88 4.39 -25.52
C ALA A 3 -5.52 5.50 -26.54
N ARG A 4 -6.51 6.01 -27.30
CA ARG A 4 -6.31 7.11 -28.26
C ARG A 4 -6.10 8.44 -27.55
N GLU A 5 -6.81 8.64 -26.44
CA GLU A 5 -6.69 9.82 -25.56
C GLU A 5 -5.45 9.79 -24.64
N LYS A 6 -4.63 8.73 -24.73
CA LYS A 6 -3.47 8.49 -23.84
C LYS A 6 -3.83 8.46 -22.35
N ARG A 7 -5.04 8.00 -22.02
CA ARG A 7 -5.44 7.72 -20.63
C ARG A 7 -5.04 6.32 -20.18
N ILE A 8 -4.96 5.39 -21.12
CA ILE A 8 -4.38 4.05 -20.95
C ILE A 8 -3.22 3.95 -21.93
N GLU A 9 -2.04 3.59 -21.43
CA GLU A 9 -0.83 3.42 -22.22
C GLU A 9 -0.53 1.92 -22.44
N GLY A 10 0.47 1.59 -23.25
CA GLY A 10 0.84 0.19 -23.51
C GLY A 10 -0.09 -0.63 -24.40
N VAL A 11 -1.27 -0.14 -24.79
CA VAL A 11 -2.20 -0.85 -25.71
C VAL A 11 -1.86 -0.56 -27.18
N ALA A 12 -1.71 -1.62 -28.00
CA ALA A 12 -1.49 -1.55 -29.44
C ALA A 12 -2.80 -1.70 -30.24
N HIS A 13 -3.59 -2.72 -29.94
CA HIS A 13 -4.86 -3.01 -30.62
C HIS A 13 -5.85 -3.64 -29.62
N VAL A 14 -7.15 -3.39 -29.80
CA VAL A 14 -8.23 -4.16 -29.15
C VAL A 14 -9.10 -4.85 -30.20
N GLN A 15 -9.36 -6.14 -30.04
CA GLN A 15 -10.15 -6.97 -30.96
C GLN A 15 -11.22 -7.74 -30.20
N ASP A 16 -12.40 -7.88 -30.80
CA ASP A 16 -13.48 -8.73 -30.30
C ASP A 16 -13.51 -10.05 -31.09
N GLU A 17 -13.33 -11.17 -30.39
CA GLU A 17 -13.38 -12.54 -30.91
C GLU A 17 -14.57 -13.31 -30.30
N SER A 18 -15.59 -12.60 -29.82
CA SER A 18 -16.78 -13.22 -29.22
C SER A 18 -17.54 -14.09 -30.23
N ASP A 19 -18.05 -15.21 -29.74
CA ASP A 19 -18.80 -16.17 -30.54
C ASP A 19 -20.08 -16.63 -29.81
N ARG A 20 -20.75 -17.66 -30.33
CA ARG A 20 -21.97 -18.20 -29.72
C ARG A 20 -21.74 -18.91 -28.38
N PHE A 21 -20.49 -19.20 -28.02
CA PHE A 21 -20.10 -19.92 -26.81
C PHE A 21 -19.62 -18.97 -25.70
N GLY A 22 -19.27 -17.72 -26.01
CA GLY A 22 -18.95 -16.73 -25.00
C GLY A 22 -18.40 -15.41 -25.53
N VAL A 23 -18.13 -14.51 -24.58
CA VAL A 23 -17.47 -13.23 -24.84
C VAL A 23 -15.96 -13.43 -24.76
N ARG A 24 -15.22 -13.00 -25.78
CA ARG A 24 -13.76 -13.05 -25.82
C ARG A 24 -13.23 -11.75 -26.40
N VAL A 25 -12.57 -10.96 -25.56
CA VAL A 25 -11.93 -9.70 -25.96
C VAL A 25 -10.42 -9.86 -25.87
N VAL A 26 -9.71 -9.51 -26.94
CA VAL A 26 -8.25 -9.57 -27.04
C VAL A 26 -7.71 -8.14 -27.01
N VAL A 27 -6.79 -7.88 -26.08
CA VAL A 27 -6.04 -6.61 -25.99
C VAL A 27 -4.59 -6.91 -26.33
N GLU A 28 -4.16 -6.48 -27.51
CA GLU A 28 -2.77 -6.58 -27.95
C GLU A 28 -1.95 -5.44 -27.32
N LEU A 29 -0.84 -5.81 -26.68
CA LEU A 29 0.06 -4.88 -26.01
C LEU A 29 1.19 -4.44 -26.95
N LYS A 30 1.77 -3.27 -26.67
CA LYS A 30 3.03 -2.85 -27.29
C LYS A 30 4.18 -3.72 -26.78
N ARG A 31 5.27 -3.80 -27.55
CA ARG A 31 6.42 -4.69 -27.26
C ARG A 31 7.10 -4.42 -25.93
N ASP A 32 7.05 -3.19 -25.47
CA ASP A 32 7.69 -2.65 -24.27
C ASP A 32 6.74 -2.55 -23.07
N ALA A 33 5.45 -2.81 -23.26
CA ALA A 33 4.43 -2.64 -22.22
C ALA A 33 4.42 -3.79 -21.22
N THR A 34 4.29 -3.47 -19.93
CA THR A 34 4.13 -4.48 -18.87
C THR A 34 2.66 -4.90 -18.75
N PRO A 35 2.30 -6.19 -18.92
CA PRO A 35 0.90 -6.63 -18.93
C PRO A 35 0.10 -6.28 -17.67
N GLU A 36 0.72 -6.42 -16.49
CA GLU A 36 0.08 -6.15 -15.20
C GLU A 36 -0.28 -4.66 -15.04
N VAL A 37 0.61 -3.76 -15.46
CA VAL A 37 0.37 -2.31 -15.43
C VAL A 37 -0.82 -1.94 -16.33
N VAL A 38 -0.87 -2.51 -17.54
CA VAL A 38 -2.00 -2.25 -18.46
C VAL A 38 -3.31 -2.84 -17.91
N LEU A 39 -3.26 -4.00 -17.26
CA LEU A 39 -4.43 -4.60 -16.61
C LEU A 39 -4.96 -3.73 -15.46
N ASN A 40 -4.07 -3.19 -14.63
CA ASN A 40 -4.42 -2.27 -13.55
C ASN A 40 -5.02 -0.97 -14.08
N GLN A 41 -4.46 -0.42 -15.16
CA GLN A 41 -5.04 0.72 -15.87
C GLN A 41 -6.43 0.40 -16.42
N LEU A 42 -6.64 -0.80 -16.98
CA LEU A 42 -7.95 -1.25 -17.45
C LEU A 42 -8.96 -1.34 -16.30
N PHE A 43 -8.61 -1.94 -15.15
CA PHE A 43 -9.50 -1.99 -13.99
C PHE A 43 -9.84 -0.60 -13.46
N ARG A 44 -8.86 0.32 -13.42
CA ARG A 44 -9.08 1.69 -12.91
C ARG A 44 -9.94 2.55 -13.81
N PHE A 45 -9.74 2.47 -15.13
CA PHE A 45 -10.33 3.42 -16.08
C PHE A 45 -11.50 2.84 -16.89
N THR A 46 -11.84 1.56 -16.71
CA THR A 46 -12.95 0.91 -17.43
C THR A 46 -13.95 0.23 -16.48
N PRO A 47 -15.17 -0.10 -16.95
CA PRO A 47 -16.15 -0.84 -16.17
C PRO A 47 -15.82 -2.32 -15.90
N LEU A 48 -14.62 -2.80 -16.27
CA LEU A 48 -14.17 -4.16 -15.97
C LEU A 48 -14.08 -4.42 -14.45
N GLN A 49 -13.83 -3.36 -13.68
CA GLN A 49 -13.97 -3.35 -12.23
C GLN A 49 -15.03 -2.30 -11.86
N THR A 50 -16.02 -2.70 -11.07
CA THR A 50 -17.08 -1.79 -10.63
C THR A 50 -17.49 -2.09 -9.19
N SER A 51 -17.98 -1.08 -8.50
CA SER A 51 -18.57 -1.25 -7.17
C SER A 51 -20.06 -1.51 -7.31
N PHE A 52 -20.55 -2.45 -6.51
CA PHE A 52 -21.98 -2.72 -6.40
C PHE A 52 -22.44 -2.38 -4.98
N GLY A 53 -23.31 -1.38 -4.86
CA GLY A 53 -23.88 -0.97 -3.58
C GLY A 53 -24.88 -2.00 -3.07
N CYS A 54 -24.44 -2.91 -2.20
CA CYS A 54 -25.31 -3.87 -1.54
C CYS A 54 -26.15 -3.21 -0.44
N ASN A 55 -27.47 -3.15 -0.61
CA ASN A 55 -28.40 -2.70 0.43
C ASN A 55 -29.51 -3.74 0.66
N MET A 56 -29.50 -4.39 1.82
CA MET A 56 -30.50 -5.40 2.22
C MET A 56 -31.68 -4.74 2.95
N LEU A 57 -32.50 -3.99 2.20
CA LEU A 57 -33.73 -3.35 2.68
C LEU A 57 -34.96 -4.18 2.23
N ALA A 58 -35.81 -4.59 3.17
CA ALA A 58 -36.98 -5.41 2.90
C ALA A 58 -38.20 -4.95 3.72
N LEU A 59 -39.40 -5.47 3.38
CA LEU A 59 -40.61 -5.27 4.18
C LEU A 59 -40.77 -6.42 5.17
N ASN A 60 -40.81 -6.12 6.46
CA ASN A 60 -41.10 -7.07 7.52
C ASN A 60 -42.41 -6.68 8.21
N GLY A 61 -43.45 -7.50 8.08
CA GLY A 61 -44.79 -7.16 8.60
C GLY A 61 -45.37 -5.86 8.01
N GLY A 62 -45.00 -5.52 6.77
CA GLY A 62 -45.42 -4.28 6.10
C GLY A 62 -44.59 -3.04 6.44
N ARG A 63 -43.51 -3.16 7.23
CA ARG A 63 -42.61 -2.06 7.58
C ARG A 63 -41.26 -2.20 6.86
N PRO A 64 -40.73 -1.12 6.24
CA PRO A 64 -39.38 -1.14 5.67
C PRO A 64 -38.32 -1.26 6.78
N GLU A 65 -37.52 -2.32 6.72
CA GLU A 65 -36.47 -2.62 7.69
C GLU A 65 -35.19 -3.05 6.96
N GLN A 66 -34.05 -2.56 7.42
CA GLN A 66 -32.76 -3.06 6.97
C GLN A 66 -32.45 -4.34 7.75
N MET A 67 -32.21 -5.43 7.03
CA MET A 67 -32.09 -6.76 7.62
C MET A 67 -30.75 -7.39 7.25
N ASP A 68 -30.11 -8.03 8.22
CA ASP A 68 -28.96 -8.90 7.95
C ASP A 68 -29.42 -10.28 7.44
N LEU A 69 -28.48 -11.09 6.96
CA LEU A 69 -28.78 -12.44 6.45
C LEU A 69 -29.49 -13.30 7.50
N ARG A 70 -29.11 -13.18 8.78
CA ARG A 70 -29.69 -13.97 9.86
C ARG A 70 -31.15 -13.60 10.10
N ALA A 71 -31.47 -12.31 10.08
CA ALA A 71 -32.83 -11.81 10.23
C ALA A 71 -33.72 -12.26 9.08
N ILE A 72 -33.22 -12.20 7.84
CA ILE A 72 -33.94 -12.69 6.65
C ILE A 72 -34.23 -14.19 6.79
N LEU A 73 -33.23 -15.00 7.15
CA LEU A 73 -33.41 -16.44 7.32
C LEU A 73 -34.40 -16.78 8.45
N LYS A 74 -34.37 -16.05 9.56
CA LYS A 74 -35.35 -16.21 10.65
C LYS A 74 -36.78 -15.88 10.20
N ALA A 75 -36.95 -14.79 9.46
CA ALA A 75 -38.26 -14.41 8.93
C ALA A 75 -38.80 -15.45 7.94
N PHE A 76 -37.93 -15.97 7.06
CA PHE A 76 -38.27 -17.05 6.14
C PHE A 76 -38.69 -18.33 6.88
N LEU A 77 -37.93 -18.75 7.89
CA LEU A 77 -38.25 -19.94 8.68
C LEU A 77 -39.58 -19.77 9.45
N ALA A 78 -39.81 -18.62 10.08
CA ALA A 78 -41.06 -18.33 10.77
C ALA A 78 -42.27 -18.42 9.81
N PHE A 79 -42.14 -17.85 8.61
CA PHE A 79 -43.15 -17.97 7.56
C PHE A 79 -43.38 -19.43 7.13
N ARG A 80 -42.32 -20.23 6.99
CA ARG A 80 -42.42 -21.65 6.61
C ARG A 80 -43.06 -22.50 7.72
N GLU A 81 -42.72 -22.25 8.99
CA GLU A 81 -43.37 -22.88 10.15
C GLU A 81 -44.89 -22.62 10.12
N GLU A 82 -45.30 -21.36 9.92
CA GLU A 82 -46.71 -20.99 9.82
C GLU A 82 -47.41 -21.62 8.61
N ALA A 83 -46.76 -21.64 7.44
CA ALA A 83 -47.31 -22.22 6.23
C ALA A 83 -47.53 -23.74 6.37
N VAL A 84 -46.55 -24.47 6.93
CA VAL A 84 -46.67 -25.91 7.19
C VAL A 84 -47.75 -26.19 8.23
N ALA A 85 -47.80 -25.43 9.32
CA ALA A 85 -48.84 -25.58 10.34
C ALA A 85 -50.26 -25.34 9.76
N ARG A 86 -50.44 -24.29 8.95
CA ARG A 86 -51.73 -24.01 8.29
C ARG A 86 -52.13 -25.09 7.30
N ARG A 87 -51.18 -25.60 6.51
CA ARG A 87 -51.41 -26.73 5.58
C ARG A 87 -51.85 -27.98 6.35
N THR A 88 -51.13 -28.36 7.41
CA THR A 88 -51.46 -29.54 8.22
C THR A 88 -52.80 -29.38 8.92
N ALA A 89 -53.11 -28.19 9.46
CA ALA A 89 -54.40 -27.92 10.08
C ALA A 89 -55.57 -28.00 9.08
N PHE A 90 -55.37 -27.58 7.84
CA PHE A 90 -56.35 -27.71 6.77
C PHE A 90 -56.62 -29.20 6.45
N GLU A 91 -55.56 -30.00 6.27
CA GLU A 91 -55.68 -31.44 5.99
C GLU A 91 -56.30 -32.20 7.19
N LEU A 92 -55.94 -31.84 8.43
CA LEU A 92 -56.52 -32.40 9.64
C LEU A 92 -58.04 -32.16 9.70
N ARG A 93 -58.49 -30.93 9.43
CA ARG A 93 -59.93 -30.61 9.43
C ARG A 93 -60.68 -31.44 8.39
N LYS A 94 -60.14 -31.53 7.17
CA LYS A 94 -60.73 -32.32 6.09
C LYS A 94 -60.78 -33.81 6.41
N ALA A 95 -59.71 -34.35 7.03
CA ALA A 95 -59.67 -35.74 7.47
C ALA A 95 -60.69 -36.02 8.58
N ARG A 96 -60.82 -35.13 9.56
CA ARG A 96 -61.82 -35.24 10.65
C ARG A 96 -63.26 -35.19 10.13
N GLU A 97 -63.59 -34.24 9.25
CA GLU A 97 -64.92 -34.15 8.65
C GLU A 97 -65.30 -35.44 7.89
N ARG A 98 -64.35 -36.02 7.15
CA ARG A 98 -64.57 -37.29 6.44
C ARG A 98 -64.69 -38.48 7.40
N ALA A 99 -63.80 -38.57 8.39
CA ALA A 99 -63.82 -39.63 9.39
C ALA A 99 -65.11 -39.59 10.23
N HIS A 100 -65.62 -38.41 10.55
CA HIS A 100 -66.90 -38.22 11.25
C HIS A 100 -68.06 -38.89 10.51
N VAL A 101 -68.16 -38.66 9.21
CA VAL A 101 -69.18 -39.31 8.38
C VAL A 101 -68.99 -40.83 8.35
N LEU A 102 -67.75 -41.30 8.18
CA LEU A 102 -67.44 -42.75 8.14
C LEU A 102 -67.74 -43.45 9.46
N CYS A 103 -67.53 -42.81 10.62
CA CYS A 103 -67.95 -43.34 11.91
C CYS A 103 -69.46 -43.58 11.96
N GLY A 104 -70.27 -42.63 11.49
CA GLY A 104 -71.72 -42.80 11.41
C GLY A 104 -72.13 -43.96 10.49
N LEU A 105 -71.47 -44.09 9.34
CA LEU A 105 -71.70 -45.21 8.41
C LEU A 105 -71.29 -46.55 9.04
N ALA A 106 -70.17 -46.60 9.76
CA ALA A 106 -69.72 -47.79 10.47
C ALA A 106 -70.71 -48.20 11.57
N VAL A 107 -71.23 -47.27 12.38
CA VAL A 107 -72.31 -47.56 13.34
C VAL A 107 -73.54 -48.12 12.64
N ALA A 108 -73.94 -47.51 11.52
CA ALA A 108 -75.13 -47.96 10.80
C ALA A 108 -74.97 -49.36 10.21
N VAL A 109 -73.77 -49.70 9.77
CA VAL A 109 -73.42 -51.02 9.23
C VAL A 109 -73.27 -52.08 10.32
N SER A 110 -72.85 -51.72 11.53
CA SER A 110 -72.84 -52.66 12.66
C SER A 110 -74.23 -52.92 13.24
N ASN A 111 -75.23 -52.07 12.92
CA ASN A 111 -76.60 -52.12 13.45
C ASN A 111 -77.66 -52.07 12.32
N VAL A 112 -77.41 -52.74 11.18
CA VAL A 112 -78.22 -52.59 9.94
C VAL A 112 -79.70 -52.89 10.17
N ASP A 113 -80.00 -53.97 10.88
CA ASP A 113 -81.39 -54.41 11.06
C ASP A 113 -82.19 -53.38 11.85
N GLU A 114 -81.62 -52.81 12.91
CA GLU A 114 -82.25 -51.75 13.71
C GLU A 114 -82.33 -50.41 12.94
N VAL A 115 -81.33 -50.07 12.13
CA VAL A 115 -81.36 -48.87 11.27
C VAL A 115 -82.47 -49.00 10.23
N VAL A 116 -82.57 -50.13 9.53
CA VAL A 116 -83.61 -50.38 8.52
C VAL A 116 -84.99 -50.42 9.17
N ALA A 117 -85.14 -51.02 10.35
CA ALA A 117 -86.41 -51.02 11.10
C ALA A 117 -86.83 -49.60 11.50
N THR A 118 -85.88 -48.76 11.93
CA THR A 118 -86.12 -47.35 12.28
C THR A 118 -86.57 -46.56 11.06
N ILE A 119 -85.93 -46.76 9.90
CA ILE A 119 -86.29 -46.09 8.64
C ILE A 119 -87.66 -46.55 8.13
N ARG A 120 -87.95 -47.85 8.14
CA ARG A 120 -89.23 -48.41 7.64
C ARG A 120 -90.45 -48.04 8.49
N SER A 121 -90.25 -47.71 9.77
CA SER A 121 -91.32 -47.35 10.71
C SER A 121 -91.56 -45.84 10.81
N SER A 122 -90.83 -45.02 10.06
CA SER A 122 -91.04 -43.58 9.93
C SER A 122 -91.94 -43.24 8.74
N ALA A 123 -92.74 -42.19 8.85
CA ALA A 123 -93.66 -41.74 7.81
C ALA A 123 -92.93 -41.01 6.66
N ASP A 124 -91.84 -40.31 6.95
CA ASP A 124 -91.03 -39.58 5.97
C ASP A 124 -89.53 -39.55 6.33
N VAL A 125 -88.73 -38.96 5.42
CA VAL A 125 -87.27 -38.87 5.53
C VAL A 125 -86.84 -37.96 6.69
N ALA A 126 -87.62 -36.91 6.99
CA ALA A 126 -87.29 -35.99 8.07
C ALA A 126 -87.47 -36.67 9.44
N GLU A 127 -88.57 -37.41 9.61
CA GLU A 127 -88.84 -38.22 10.81
C GLU A 127 -87.82 -39.35 10.97
N ALA A 128 -87.46 -40.05 9.88
CA ALA A 128 -86.40 -41.06 9.91
C ALA A 128 -85.07 -40.48 10.39
N ARG A 129 -84.67 -39.32 9.86
CA ARG A 129 -83.43 -38.63 10.26
C ARG A 129 -83.44 -38.25 11.74
N GLU A 130 -84.51 -37.63 12.23
CA GLU A 130 -84.64 -37.22 13.63
C GLU A 130 -84.58 -38.42 14.59
N ARG A 131 -85.27 -39.51 14.23
CA ARG A 131 -85.24 -40.76 15.01
C ARG A 131 -83.86 -41.43 15.02
N LEU A 132 -83.14 -41.42 13.90
CA LEU A 132 -81.76 -41.94 13.83
C LEU A 132 -80.80 -41.14 14.73
N MET A 133 -80.99 -39.83 14.83
CA MET A 133 -80.17 -38.94 15.69
C MET A 133 -80.51 -39.09 17.18
N ALA A 134 -81.80 -39.16 17.53
CA ALA A 134 -82.26 -39.23 18.92
C ALA A 134 -81.95 -40.59 19.58
N ARG A 135 -81.90 -41.66 18.79
CA ARG A 135 -81.63 -43.01 19.28
C ARG A 135 -80.15 -43.18 19.67
N ARG A 136 -79.94 -43.95 20.75
CA ARG A 136 -78.62 -44.40 21.21
C ARG A 136 -78.24 -45.71 20.51
N TRP A 137 -77.12 -45.71 19.80
CA TRP A 137 -76.62 -46.85 19.03
C TRP A 137 -75.41 -47.50 19.72
N PRO A 138 -75.34 -48.84 19.83
CA PRO A 138 -74.11 -49.52 20.25
C PRO A 138 -72.95 -49.23 19.29
N ALA A 139 -71.82 -48.73 19.81
CA ALA A 139 -70.68 -48.30 19.00
C ALA A 139 -69.33 -48.71 19.60
N THR A 140 -69.30 -49.78 20.40
CA THR A 140 -68.09 -50.21 21.14
C THR A 140 -66.89 -50.50 20.23
N ASP A 141 -67.14 -51.09 19.05
CA ASP A 141 -66.07 -51.50 18.12
C ASP A 141 -65.35 -50.33 17.44
N ILE A 142 -65.93 -49.13 17.46
CA ILE A 142 -65.35 -47.92 16.84
C ILE A 142 -65.17 -46.78 17.85
N ALA A 143 -65.25 -47.08 19.15
CA ALA A 143 -65.16 -46.11 20.24
C ALA A 143 -63.87 -45.26 20.16
N ASP A 144 -62.75 -45.89 19.83
CA ASP A 144 -61.46 -45.22 19.75
C ASP A 144 -61.37 -44.24 18.58
N TYR A 145 -62.04 -44.54 17.46
CA TYR A 145 -62.13 -43.62 16.32
C TYR A 145 -63.01 -42.41 16.64
N ILE A 146 -64.14 -42.60 17.32
CA ILE A 146 -65.03 -41.51 17.74
C ILE A 146 -64.30 -40.57 18.69
N ARG A 147 -63.55 -41.11 19.66
CA ARG A 147 -62.73 -40.31 20.60
C ARG A 147 -61.57 -39.58 19.91
N LEU A 148 -60.97 -40.16 18.86
CA LEU A 148 -59.87 -39.53 18.12
C LEU A 148 -60.33 -38.33 17.28
N ILE A 149 -61.52 -38.41 16.71
CA ILE A 149 -62.13 -37.31 15.94
C ILE A 149 -62.47 -36.15 16.88
N ASP A 150 -62.94 -36.48 18.09
CA ASP A 150 -63.20 -35.53 19.18
C ASP A 150 -64.13 -34.40 18.75
N ASP A 151 -65.27 -34.75 18.13
CA ASP A 151 -66.31 -33.79 17.79
C ASP A 151 -67.01 -33.32 19.09
N PRO A 152 -66.86 -32.04 19.49
CA PRO A 152 -67.42 -31.54 20.75
C PRO A 152 -68.95 -31.58 20.78
N SER A 153 -69.60 -31.68 19.63
CA SER A 153 -71.06 -31.66 19.50
C SER A 153 -71.69 -33.05 19.60
N HIS A 154 -70.93 -34.11 19.32
CA HIS A 154 -71.43 -35.49 19.28
C HIS A 154 -70.35 -36.46 19.80
N THR A 155 -70.19 -36.48 21.12
CA THR A 155 -69.27 -37.36 21.83
C THR A 155 -69.91 -38.73 22.12
N MET A 156 -69.09 -39.71 22.48
CA MET A 156 -69.57 -41.02 22.93
C MET A 156 -70.21 -40.90 24.32
N ASN A 157 -71.36 -41.54 24.52
CA ASN A 157 -72.04 -41.57 25.81
C ASN A 157 -71.29 -42.47 26.82
N GLU A 158 -71.46 -42.20 28.12
CA GLU A 158 -70.82 -42.96 29.20
C GLU A 158 -71.22 -44.45 29.23
N ASP A 159 -72.38 -44.79 28.67
CA ASP A 159 -72.94 -46.14 28.59
C ASP A 159 -72.44 -46.96 27.40
N GLY A 160 -71.49 -46.43 26.62
CA GLY A 160 -70.95 -47.11 25.44
C GLY A 160 -71.76 -46.92 24.16
N THR A 161 -72.79 -46.07 24.19
CA THR A 161 -73.63 -45.76 23.03
C THR A 161 -73.21 -44.46 22.33
N TYR A 162 -73.68 -44.28 21.09
CA TYR A 162 -73.39 -43.11 20.27
C TYR A 162 -74.68 -42.54 19.66
N ASN A 163 -74.80 -41.21 19.67
CA ASN A 163 -75.86 -40.47 19.00
C ASN A 163 -75.34 -39.91 17.69
N LEU A 164 -76.07 -40.16 16.60
CA LEU A 164 -75.66 -39.72 15.27
C LEU A 164 -75.92 -38.22 15.09
N SER A 165 -74.98 -37.53 14.44
CA SER A 165 -75.14 -36.15 13.98
C SER A 165 -76.04 -36.07 12.74
N GLU A 166 -76.52 -34.86 12.43
CA GLU A 166 -77.32 -34.63 11.22
C GLU A 166 -76.58 -35.02 9.93
N ALA A 167 -75.27 -34.74 9.85
CA ALA A 167 -74.44 -35.09 8.70
C ALA A 167 -74.30 -36.61 8.52
N GLN A 168 -74.12 -37.34 9.62
CA GLN A 168 -74.05 -38.81 9.61
C GLN A 168 -75.41 -39.42 9.25
N ALA A 169 -76.50 -38.95 9.86
CA ALA A 169 -77.84 -39.46 9.58
C ALA A 169 -78.23 -39.24 8.11
N LYS A 170 -77.89 -38.07 7.54
CA LYS A 170 -78.07 -37.81 6.10
C LYS A 170 -77.25 -38.79 5.24
N ALA A 171 -75.97 -38.99 5.57
CA ALA A 171 -75.11 -39.92 4.82
C ALA A 171 -75.61 -41.38 4.89
N ILE A 172 -76.20 -41.79 6.02
CA ILE A 172 -76.82 -43.12 6.19
C ILE A 172 -78.07 -43.26 5.32
N LEU A 173 -78.92 -42.23 5.26
CA LEU A 173 -80.12 -42.25 4.42
C LEU A 173 -79.79 -42.25 2.91
N GLU A 174 -78.63 -41.72 2.53
CA GLU A 174 -78.11 -41.74 1.15
C GLU A 174 -77.33 -43.04 0.81
N LEU A 175 -77.19 -43.97 1.77
CA LEU A 175 -76.45 -45.21 1.61
C LEU A 175 -77.16 -46.16 0.63
N ARG A 176 -76.41 -46.67 -0.36
CA ARG A 176 -76.93 -47.64 -1.34
C ARG A 176 -76.75 -49.07 -0.84
N LEU A 177 -77.74 -49.93 -1.04
CA LEU A 177 -77.72 -51.34 -0.56
C LEU A 177 -76.44 -52.13 -0.91
N GLN A 178 -75.81 -51.85 -2.06
CA GLN A 178 -74.52 -52.46 -2.44
C GLN A 178 -73.38 -52.24 -1.42
N ARG A 179 -73.44 -51.15 -0.64
CA ARG A 179 -72.45 -50.80 0.40
C ARG A 179 -72.59 -51.65 1.66
N LEU A 180 -73.68 -52.40 1.82
CA LEU A 180 -73.91 -53.32 2.95
C LEU A 180 -73.28 -54.71 2.73
N THR A 181 -72.67 -54.95 1.57
CA THR A 181 -71.89 -56.18 1.34
C THR A 181 -70.68 -56.22 2.26
N ALA A 182 -70.19 -57.41 2.63
CA ALA A 182 -68.99 -57.56 3.47
C ALA A 182 -67.78 -56.79 2.91
N LEU A 183 -67.66 -56.69 1.58
CA LEU A 183 -66.62 -55.90 0.92
C LEU A 183 -66.83 -54.38 1.10
N GLY A 184 -68.07 -53.88 0.95
CA GLY A 184 -68.40 -52.47 1.15
C GLY A 184 -68.21 -52.02 2.61
N VAL A 185 -68.53 -52.88 3.57
CA VAL A 185 -68.24 -52.65 5.00
C VAL A 185 -66.73 -52.54 5.23
N LYS A 186 -65.97 -53.49 4.68
CA LYS A 186 -64.51 -53.48 4.81
C LYS A 186 -63.88 -52.22 4.21
N GLU A 187 -64.31 -51.78 3.02
CA GLU A 187 -63.83 -50.54 2.41
C GLU A 187 -64.02 -49.30 3.31
N VAL A 188 -65.18 -49.20 3.98
CA VAL A 188 -65.49 -48.09 4.89
C VAL A 188 -64.59 -48.14 6.13
N THR A 189 -64.38 -49.33 6.69
CA THR A 189 -63.50 -49.53 7.85
C THR A 189 -62.03 -49.28 7.51
N ASP A 190 -61.55 -49.77 6.37
CA ASP A 190 -60.17 -49.57 5.89
C ASP A 190 -59.91 -48.08 5.59
N GLU A 191 -60.88 -47.36 5.00
CA GLU A 191 -60.80 -45.90 4.79
C GLU A 191 -60.75 -45.16 6.13
N LEU A 192 -61.58 -45.56 7.10
CA LEU A 192 -61.61 -44.97 8.43
C LEU A 192 -60.29 -45.18 9.18
N GLU A 193 -59.71 -46.38 9.14
CA GLU A 193 -58.40 -46.70 9.75
C GLU A 193 -57.28 -45.86 9.12
N SER A 194 -57.26 -45.75 7.79
CA SER A 194 -56.28 -44.91 7.08
C SER A 194 -56.39 -43.43 7.47
N LEU A 195 -57.61 -42.90 7.59
CA LEU A 195 -57.85 -41.52 8.02
C LEU A 195 -57.51 -41.32 9.49
N ALA A 196 -57.79 -42.29 10.36
CA ALA A 196 -57.41 -42.25 11.76
C ALA A 196 -55.89 -42.16 11.92
N ALA A 197 -55.12 -42.97 11.18
CA ALA A 197 -53.66 -42.91 11.18
C ALA A 197 -53.15 -41.53 10.74
N LYS A 198 -53.76 -40.93 9.69
CA LYS A 198 -53.42 -39.57 9.24
C LYS A 198 -53.77 -38.50 10.28
N ILE A 199 -54.92 -38.62 10.94
CA ILE A 199 -55.35 -37.67 11.99
C ILE A 199 -54.35 -37.70 13.17
N VAL A 200 -53.91 -38.89 13.59
CA VAL A 200 -52.88 -39.04 14.63
C VAL A 200 -51.57 -38.35 14.20
N ASP A 201 -51.10 -38.61 12.97
CA ASP A 201 -49.88 -38.00 12.44
C ASP A 201 -49.99 -36.46 12.34
N TYR A 202 -51.12 -35.94 11.84
CA TYR A 202 -51.34 -34.49 11.77
C TYR A 202 -51.42 -33.83 13.16
N LEU A 203 -52.06 -34.47 14.13
CA LEU A 203 -52.10 -33.98 15.51
C LEU A 203 -50.70 -33.97 16.14
N ASP A 204 -49.90 -35.01 15.88
CA ASP A 204 -48.50 -35.07 16.32
C ASP A 204 -47.65 -33.96 15.69
N ILE A 205 -47.77 -33.74 14.38
CA ILE A 205 -47.10 -32.63 13.67
C ILE A 205 -47.48 -31.28 14.27
N LEU A 206 -48.77 -31.03 14.52
CA LEU A 206 -49.24 -29.73 15.04
C LEU A 206 -48.85 -29.49 16.52
N ARG A 207 -48.65 -30.56 17.30
CA ARG A 207 -48.23 -30.47 18.71
C ARG A 207 -46.72 -30.33 18.87
N SER A 208 -45.93 -30.83 17.92
CA SER A 208 -44.47 -30.83 18.00
C SER A 208 -43.83 -29.88 17.00
N ARG A 209 -43.24 -28.79 17.49
CA ARG A 209 -42.42 -27.89 16.67
C ARG A 209 -41.25 -28.61 16.01
N GLU A 210 -40.66 -29.59 16.69
CA GLU A 210 -39.55 -30.39 16.15
C GLU A 210 -39.97 -31.17 14.90
N ARG A 211 -41.18 -31.74 14.90
CA ARG A 211 -41.74 -32.44 13.73
C ARG A 211 -41.95 -31.50 12.55
N ILE A 212 -42.46 -30.28 12.80
CA ILE A 212 -42.59 -29.24 11.76
C ILE A 212 -41.23 -28.89 11.17
N LEU A 213 -40.21 -28.67 12.01
CA LEU A 213 -38.85 -28.37 11.54
C LEU A 213 -38.24 -29.54 10.76
N GLY A 214 -38.52 -30.79 11.15
CA GLY A 214 -38.12 -31.98 10.40
C GLY A 214 -38.70 -32.01 8.99
N ILE A 215 -39.99 -31.71 8.85
CA ILE A 215 -40.66 -31.61 7.54
C ILE A 215 -40.04 -30.49 6.70
N ILE A 216 -39.84 -29.29 7.28
CA ILE A 216 -39.22 -28.16 6.57
C ILE A 216 -37.82 -28.52 6.09
N SER A 217 -37.01 -29.18 6.93
CA SER A 217 -35.67 -29.62 6.58
C SER A 217 -35.68 -30.61 5.41
N ALA A 218 -36.56 -31.62 5.45
CA ALA A 218 -36.71 -32.59 4.38
C ALA A 218 -37.14 -31.93 3.06
N GLU A 219 -38.15 -31.06 3.10
CA GLU A 219 -38.60 -30.30 1.91
C GLU A 219 -37.48 -29.40 1.35
N LEU A 220 -36.70 -28.74 2.20
CA LEU A 220 -35.57 -27.91 1.75
C LEU A 220 -34.44 -28.75 1.14
N ALA A 221 -34.19 -29.95 1.67
CA ALA A 221 -33.22 -30.89 1.09
C ALA A 221 -33.68 -31.37 -0.30
N GLU A 222 -34.97 -31.69 -0.45
CA GLU A 222 -35.54 -32.06 -1.75
C GLU A 222 -35.43 -30.90 -2.76
N VAL A 223 -35.74 -29.67 -2.35
CA VAL A 223 -35.57 -28.47 -3.20
C VAL A 223 -34.11 -28.29 -3.60
N ARG A 224 -33.17 -28.47 -2.68
CA ARG A 224 -31.74 -28.42 -3.01
C ARG A 224 -31.39 -29.46 -4.07
N ASP A 225 -31.85 -30.70 -3.92
CA ASP A 225 -31.48 -31.79 -4.82
C ASP A 225 -32.09 -31.65 -6.22
N LEU A 226 -33.29 -31.07 -6.31
CA LEU A 226 -33.97 -30.80 -7.59
C LEU A 226 -33.41 -29.56 -8.33
N PHE A 227 -32.95 -28.54 -7.60
CA PHE A 227 -32.66 -27.22 -8.17
C PHE A 227 -31.22 -26.71 -7.94
N ALA A 228 -30.32 -27.54 -7.40
CA ALA A 228 -28.92 -27.14 -7.22
C ALA A 228 -28.24 -26.84 -8.57
N THR A 229 -27.54 -25.71 -8.62
CA THR A 229 -26.65 -25.35 -9.73
C THR A 229 -25.26 -25.05 -9.18
N PRO A 230 -24.18 -25.39 -9.90
CA PRO A 230 -22.82 -25.07 -9.47
C PRO A 230 -22.62 -23.55 -9.44
N ARG A 231 -21.74 -23.09 -8.55
CA ARG A 231 -21.40 -21.67 -8.44
C ARG A 231 -20.78 -21.18 -9.74
N ARG A 232 -21.31 -20.09 -10.29
CA ARG A 232 -20.79 -19.45 -11.52
C ARG A 232 -19.69 -18.44 -11.26
N THR A 233 -19.68 -17.85 -10.06
CA THR A 233 -18.71 -16.85 -9.63
C THR A 233 -17.65 -17.48 -8.74
N GLU A 234 -16.48 -16.86 -8.70
CA GLU A 234 -15.41 -17.16 -7.75
C GLU A 234 -15.20 -15.95 -6.85
N ILE A 235 -14.90 -16.20 -5.56
CA ILE A 235 -14.52 -15.15 -4.63
C ILE A 235 -13.03 -15.30 -4.41
N VAL A 236 -12.27 -14.38 -5.00
CA VAL A 236 -10.82 -14.29 -4.84
C VAL A 236 -10.49 -13.21 -3.83
N GLU A 237 -9.49 -13.43 -2.99
CA GLU A 237 -8.91 -12.34 -2.19
C GLU A 237 -8.11 -11.45 -3.15
N ALA A 238 -8.64 -10.28 -3.47
CA ALA A 238 -7.90 -9.30 -4.26
C ALA A 238 -6.94 -8.54 -3.35
N GLU A 239 -5.66 -8.45 -3.76
CA GLU A 239 -4.66 -7.57 -3.15
C GLU A 239 -5.07 -6.11 -3.40
N GLY A 240 -5.71 -5.49 -2.41
CA GLY A 240 -5.80 -4.03 -2.25
C GLY A 240 -6.56 -3.24 -3.32
N GLU A 241 -6.72 -1.94 -3.03
CA GLU A 241 -6.97 -0.94 -4.07
C GLU A 241 -5.69 -0.77 -4.89
N VAL A 242 -5.78 -0.79 -6.23
CA VAL A 242 -4.65 -0.50 -7.12
C VAL A 242 -4.08 0.87 -6.74
N ASP A 243 -2.82 0.92 -6.31
CA ASP A 243 -2.16 2.18 -5.99
C ASP A 243 -1.89 2.95 -7.29
N ASP A 244 -1.89 4.29 -7.24
CA ASP A 244 -1.52 5.11 -8.41
C ASP A 244 -0.15 4.70 -8.98
N GLU A 245 0.73 4.14 -8.14
CA GLU A 245 2.06 3.64 -8.51
C GLU A 245 1.98 2.39 -9.40
N ASP A 246 1.01 1.49 -9.20
CA ASP A 246 0.84 0.26 -10.00
C ASP A 246 0.41 0.55 -11.45
N LEU A 247 0.04 1.80 -11.74
CA LEU A 247 -0.32 2.29 -13.06
C LEU A 247 0.89 2.82 -13.84
N ILE A 248 2.04 3.00 -13.18
CA ILE A 248 3.24 3.63 -13.73
C ILE A 248 4.24 2.56 -14.13
N GLU A 249 4.84 2.68 -15.31
CA GLU A 249 5.91 1.78 -15.72
C GLU A 249 7.24 2.09 -15.02
N ARG A 250 8.02 1.05 -14.72
CA ARG A 250 9.39 1.16 -14.22
C ARG A 250 10.32 1.53 -15.36
N GLU A 251 10.74 2.79 -15.38
CA GLU A 251 11.64 3.35 -16.40
C GLU A 251 12.78 4.10 -15.73
N ASP A 252 13.98 4.06 -16.31
CA ASP A 252 15.11 4.85 -15.85
C ASP A 252 14.98 6.30 -16.30
N MET A 253 15.00 7.19 -15.32
CA MET A 253 14.85 8.63 -15.51
C MET A 253 16.11 9.36 -15.06
N VAL A 254 16.44 10.44 -15.75
CA VAL A 254 17.39 11.45 -15.27
C VAL A 254 16.60 12.54 -14.57
N VAL A 255 16.85 12.72 -13.28
CA VAL A 255 16.30 13.82 -12.49
C VAL A 255 17.28 14.98 -12.53
N THR A 256 16.76 16.17 -12.83
CA THR A 256 17.55 17.39 -12.87
C THR A 256 16.96 18.40 -11.90
N VAL A 257 17.81 18.96 -11.05
CA VAL A 257 17.49 20.06 -10.14
C VAL A 257 18.40 21.23 -10.44
N THR A 258 17.83 22.43 -10.55
CA THR A 258 18.57 23.66 -10.84
C THR A 258 18.78 24.51 -9.59
N HIS A 259 19.75 25.43 -9.65
CA HIS A 259 20.01 26.40 -8.58
C HIS A 259 18.79 27.26 -8.26
N GLY A 260 18.01 27.65 -9.27
CA GLY A 260 16.74 28.35 -9.11
C GLY A 260 15.62 27.50 -8.48
N GLY A 261 15.90 26.26 -8.08
CA GLY A 261 14.95 25.35 -7.43
C GLY A 261 13.96 24.72 -8.39
N TYR A 262 14.27 24.63 -9.70
CA TYR A 262 13.42 23.91 -10.65
C TYR A 262 13.81 22.44 -10.68
N VAL A 263 12.83 21.55 -10.68
CA VAL A 263 13.03 20.10 -10.78
C VAL A 263 12.25 19.51 -11.95
N LYS A 264 12.83 18.51 -12.59
CA LYS A 264 12.19 17.69 -13.63
C LYS A 264 12.75 16.28 -13.70
N ARG A 265 12.03 15.39 -14.36
CA ARG A 265 12.51 14.09 -14.84
C ARG A 265 12.49 14.01 -16.35
N THR A 266 13.50 13.39 -16.94
CA THR A 266 13.63 13.14 -18.39
C THR A 266 13.94 11.66 -18.59
N PRO A 267 13.31 10.92 -19.51
CA PRO A 267 13.70 9.54 -19.81
C PRO A 267 15.18 9.43 -20.13
N LEU A 268 15.87 8.41 -19.62
CA LEU A 268 17.31 8.23 -19.85
C LEU A 268 17.64 8.09 -21.34
N VAL A 269 16.74 7.49 -22.13
CA VAL A 269 16.87 7.33 -23.58
C VAL A 269 16.91 8.66 -24.33
N ASP A 270 16.09 9.64 -23.90
CA ASP A 270 16.06 10.99 -24.47
C ASP A 270 17.32 11.79 -24.08
N TYR A 271 17.96 11.39 -22.98
CA TYR A 271 19.20 11.98 -22.51
C TYR A 271 20.43 11.43 -23.27
N ARG A 272 20.46 10.11 -23.54
CA ARG A 272 21.57 9.37 -24.19
C ARG A 272 21.68 9.52 -25.72
N ALA A 273 20.78 10.24 -26.39
CA ALA A 273 20.76 10.32 -27.85
C ALA A 273 21.96 11.10 -28.45
N GLN A 274 23.16 10.49 -28.53
CA GLN A 274 24.16 10.80 -29.55
C GLN A 274 25.16 9.65 -29.80
N ALA A 275 25.38 9.32 -31.07
CA ALA A 275 26.44 8.41 -31.53
C ALA A 275 27.80 9.13 -31.64
N ARG A 276 28.90 8.35 -31.59
CA ARG A 276 30.30 8.83 -31.67
C ARG A 276 30.52 9.82 -32.84
N GLY A 277 31.21 10.94 -32.57
CA GLY A 277 31.65 11.93 -33.56
C GLY A 277 30.91 13.28 -33.55
N GLY A 278 29.99 13.51 -32.62
CA GLY A 278 29.29 14.80 -32.47
C GLY A 278 30.15 15.90 -31.83
N LYS A 279 30.09 17.12 -32.37
CA LYS A 279 30.57 18.33 -31.67
C LYS A 279 29.87 18.42 -30.32
N GLY A 280 30.64 18.61 -29.25
CA GLY A 280 30.20 18.60 -27.85
C GLY A 280 28.85 19.30 -27.61
N VAL A 281 28.04 18.66 -26.78
CA VAL A 281 26.63 19.00 -26.62
C VAL A 281 26.47 20.21 -25.72
N GLY A 282 26.06 21.34 -26.29
CA GLY A 282 25.50 22.42 -25.50
C GLY A 282 24.32 21.88 -24.69
N GLY A 283 24.43 21.94 -23.36
CA GLY A 283 23.27 21.76 -22.47
C GLY A 283 22.20 22.82 -22.74
N MET A 284 21.10 22.78 -21.97
CA MET A 284 20.09 23.85 -21.99
C MET A 284 20.73 25.21 -22.21
N ALA A 285 20.22 26.00 -23.17
CA ALA A 285 20.43 27.43 -23.19
C ALA A 285 19.70 28.01 -21.97
N MET A 286 20.29 27.80 -20.78
CA MET A 286 19.88 28.50 -19.58
C MET A 286 20.12 29.98 -19.85
N LYS A 287 19.23 30.85 -19.38
CA LYS A 287 19.63 32.24 -19.14
C LYS A 287 20.88 32.22 -18.24
N GLU A 288 21.75 33.19 -18.36
CA GLU A 288 23.08 33.25 -17.71
C GLU A 288 23.10 33.08 -16.17
N GLU A 289 21.94 32.86 -15.51
CA GLU A 289 21.75 32.84 -14.06
C GLU A 289 21.18 31.52 -13.46
N ASP A 290 20.71 30.54 -14.25
CA ASP A 290 20.17 29.27 -13.73
C ASP A 290 21.00 28.10 -14.27
N PHE A 291 21.36 27.12 -13.44
CA PHE A 291 22.22 26.00 -13.85
C PHE A 291 21.86 24.76 -13.04
N VAL A 292 22.23 23.59 -13.56
CA VAL A 292 21.97 22.31 -12.89
C VAL A 292 22.88 22.18 -11.67
N THR A 293 22.29 22.01 -10.49
CA THR A 293 23.01 21.78 -9.22
C THR A 293 23.06 20.31 -8.85
N THR A 294 22.07 19.53 -9.28
CA THR A 294 21.98 18.11 -8.95
C THR A 294 21.42 17.37 -10.15
N LEU A 295 22.12 16.31 -10.56
CA LEU A 295 21.71 15.41 -11.62
C LEU A 295 21.99 13.99 -11.15
N PHE A 296 20.99 13.13 -11.20
CA PHE A 296 21.13 11.71 -10.87
C PHE A 296 20.17 10.88 -11.71
N ALA A 297 20.55 9.62 -11.94
CA ALA A 297 19.66 8.62 -12.49
C ALA A 297 18.82 7.99 -11.35
N ALA A 298 17.55 7.74 -11.62
CA ALA A 298 16.65 7.07 -10.70
C ALA A 298 15.52 6.39 -11.49
N SER A 299 15.07 5.23 -11.05
CA SER A 299 13.85 4.63 -11.58
C SER A 299 12.64 5.52 -11.25
N THR A 300 11.59 5.48 -12.06
CA THR A 300 10.29 6.11 -11.78
C THR A 300 9.78 5.82 -10.37
N HIS A 301 10.07 4.64 -9.82
CA HIS A 301 9.60 4.18 -8.50
C HIS A 301 10.58 4.49 -7.36
N THR A 302 11.80 4.94 -7.66
CA THR A 302 12.79 5.28 -6.65
C THR A 302 12.26 6.45 -5.79
N PRO A 303 12.21 6.29 -4.46
CA PRO A 303 11.89 7.38 -3.55
C PRO A 303 13.07 8.37 -3.45
N ILE A 304 12.75 9.65 -3.40
CA ILE A 304 13.68 10.75 -3.26
C ILE A 304 13.36 11.48 -1.95
N LEU A 305 14.35 11.55 -1.07
CA LEU A 305 14.25 12.29 0.18
C LEU A 305 14.84 13.69 0.00
N PHE A 306 14.03 14.69 0.33
CA PHE A 306 14.41 16.11 0.29
C PHE A 306 14.54 16.62 1.72
N PHE A 307 15.76 16.90 2.16
CA PHE A 307 16.04 17.48 3.46
C PHE A 307 16.20 18.98 3.34
N THR A 308 15.48 19.73 4.15
CA THR A 308 15.50 21.20 4.15
C THR A 308 16.44 21.76 5.20
N THR A 309 16.85 23.01 5.01
CA THR A 309 17.79 23.71 5.92
C THR A 309 17.24 23.92 7.33
N ASP A 310 15.92 23.89 7.51
CA ASP A 310 15.23 24.00 8.81
C ASP A 310 14.98 22.63 9.49
N GLY A 311 15.47 21.53 8.91
CA GLY A 311 15.44 20.20 9.53
C GLY A 311 14.19 19.37 9.24
N MET A 312 13.40 19.74 8.22
CA MET A 312 12.32 18.92 7.70
C MET A 312 12.81 17.96 6.61
N VAL A 313 12.06 16.87 6.40
CA VAL A 313 12.23 15.94 5.30
C VAL A 313 10.91 15.70 4.60
N TYR A 314 10.98 15.62 3.27
CA TYR A 314 9.87 15.24 2.41
C TYR A 314 10.26 14.02 1.58
N LYS A 315 9.31 13.11 1.33
CA LYS A 315 9.49 11.92 0.50
C LYS A 315 8.61 12.06 -0.72
N GLU A 316 9.21 12.01 -1.91
CA GLU A 316 8.47 11.96 -3.18
C GLU A 316 9.04 10.87 -4.07
N LYS A 317 8.19 10.21 -4.85
CA LYS A 317 8.62 9.23 -5.85
C LYS A 317 9.08 9.96 -7.12
N THR A 318 10.08 9.41 -7.82
CA THR A 318 10.58 10.01 -9.06
C THR A 318 9.45 10.32 -10.04
N TRP A 319 8.48 9.43 -10.24
CA TRP A 319 7.39 9.62 -11.20
C TRP A 319 6.48 10.83 -10.93
N ARG A 320 6.38 11.28 -9.66
CA ARG A 320 5.64 12.48 -9.25
C ARG A 320 6.31 13.77 -9.70
N LEU A 321 7.61 13.73 -10.01
CA LEU A 321 8.32 14.87 -10.58
C LEU A 321 7.81 15.16 -12.01
N PRO A 322 7.77 16.44 -12.42
CA PRO A 322 7.25 16.82 -13.72
C PRO A 322 8.15 16.25 -14.82
N GLN A 323 7.54 15.49 -15.73
CA GLN A 323 8.22 15.01 -16.93
C GLN A 323 8.41 16.16 -17.92
N GLY A 324 9.60 16.26 -18.50
CA GLY A 324 9.90 17.24 -19.53
C GLY A 324 11.14 16.85 -20.32
N GLY A 325 11.24 17.31 -21.56
CA GLY A 325 12.42 17.06 -22.38
C GLY A 325 13.67 17.76 -21.86
N ARG A 326 14.82 17.47 -22.47
CA ARG A 326 16.14 18.01 -22.07
C ARG A 326 16.18 19.54 -21.97
N ASN A 327 15.47 20.24 -22.85
CA ASN A 327 15.42 21.72 -22.88
C ASN A 327 14.31 22.35 -22.03
N ALA A 328 13.41 21.56 -21.44
CA ALA A 328 12.34 22.07 -20.59
C ALA A 328 12.91 22.51 -19.22
N ARG A 329 12.39 23.61 -18.65
CA ARG A 329 12.88 24.11 -17.35
C ARG A 329 12.45 23.24 -16.16
N GLY A 330 11.35 22.51 -16.27
CA GLY A 330 10.72 21.81 -15.15
C GLY A 330 9.76 22.71 -14.37
N ARG A 331 9.47 22.36 -13.11
CA ARG A 331 8.63 23.16 -12.21
C ARG A 331 9.39 23.52 -10.94
N PRO A 332 9.09 24.67 -10.30
CA PRO A 332 9.64 24.99 -8.98
C PRO A 332 9.34 23.89 -7.97
N ILE A 333 10.35 23.48 -7.19
CA ILE A 333 10.26 22.42 -6.18
C ILE A 333 9.24 22.77 -5.08
N VAL A 334 9.08 24.06 -4.77
CA VAL A 334 8.08 24.59 -3.82
C VAL A 334 6.64 24.36 -4.26
N ASN A 335 6.40 24.07 -5.55
CA ASN A 335 5.06 23.70 -6.04
C ASN A 335 4.77 22.20 -5.90
N ILE A 336 5.80 21.40 -5.59
CA ILE A 336 5.72 19.95 -5.42
C ILE A 336 5.75 19.64 -3.92
N LEU A 337 6.67 20.28 -3.19
CA LEU A 337 6.88 20.10 -1.77
C LEU A 337 6.36 21.32 -1.00
N PRO A 338 5.58 21.15 0.09
CA PRO A 338 5.08 22.25 0.91
C PRO A 338 6.19 22.78 1.85
N VAL A 339 7.20 23.41 1.26
CA VAL A 339 8.34 24.02 1.96
C VAL A 339 8.00 25.47 2.33
N ALA A 340 8.39 25.90 3.52
CA ALA A 340 8.18 27.27 3.98
C ALA A 340 9.01 28.29 3.17
N GLN A 341 8.50 29.50 3.01
CA GLN A 341 9.21 30.56 2.29
C GLN A 341 10.52 30.92 3.01
N GLY A 342 11.62 30.99 2.26
CA GLY A 342 12.96 31.27 2.80
C GLY A 342 13.73 30.05 3.30
N VAL A 343 13.12 28.85 3.27
CA VAL A 343 13.79 27.59 3.58
C VAL A 343 14.37 26.97 2.31
N GLY A 344 15.66 26.60 2.36
CA GLY A 344 16.36 25.95 1.25
C GLY A 344 16.33 24.42 1.37
N VAL A 345 16.73 23.74 0.30
CA VAL A 345 16.99 22.29 0.32
C VAL A 345 18.47 22.06 0.62
N ALA A 346 18.76 21.40 1.74
CA ALA A 346 20.12 21.08 2.18
C ALA A 346 20.65 19.80 1.51
N ALA A 347 19.79 18.81 1.25
CA ALA A 347 20.18 17.58 0.56
C ALA A 347 19.02 16.99 -0.23
N ILE A 348 19.34 16.43 -1.39
CA ILE A 348 18.44 15.64 -2.24
C ILE A 348 19.07 14.26 -2.34
N MET A 349 18.32 13.24 -1.95
CA MET A 349 18.86 11.90 -1.76
C MET A 349 17.93 10.88 -2.42
N PRO A 350 18.23 10.45 -3.66
CA PRO A 350 17.60 9.25 -4.21
C PRO A 350 18.01 8.05 -3.35
N VAL A 351 17.07 7.18 -3.02
CA VAL A 351 17.36 5.96 -2.27
C VAL A 351 17.14 4.78 -3.19
N ASP A 352 18.24 4.32 -3.80
CA ASP A 352 18.25 3.18 -4.73
C ASP A 352 18.35 1.85 -3.97
N ALA A 353 17.39 1.64 -3.07
CA ALA A 353 17.22 0.40 -2.32
C ALA A 353 15.73 0.20 -2.00
N PRO A 354 15.22 -1.04 -2.04
CA PRO A 354 13.87 -1.35 -1.60
C PRO A 354 13.62 -0.82 -0.18
N GLU A 355 12.40 -0.32 0.08
CA GLU A 355 12.07 0.29 1.38
C GLU A 355 12.27 -0.67 2.56
N ASP A 356 12.06 -1.98 2.34
CA ASP A 356 12.31 -3.04 3.32
C ASP A 356 13.79 -3.17 3.72
N ASP A 357 14.71 -2.76 2.85
CA ASP A 357 16.16 -2.80 3.13
C ASP A 357 16.65 -1.53 3.86
N TRP A 358 15.81 -0.52 4.04
CA TRP A 358 16.21 0.73 4.70
C TRP A 358 16.59 0.54 6.17
N GLU A 359 16.19 -0.57 6.80
CA GLU A 359 16.60 -0.89 8.17
C GLU A 359 18.09 -1.20 8.29
N LYS A 360 18.71 -1.66 7.19
CA LYS A 360 20.14 -1.97 7.08
C LYS A 360 20.99 -0.73 6.80
N LEU A 361 20.38 0.32 6.26
CA LEU A 361 21.05 1.57 5.90
C LEU A 361 20.99 2.59 7.02
N GLN A 362 22.02 3.43 7.11
CA GLN A 362 22.11 4.51 8.07
C GLN A 362 22.19 5.84 7.33
N ILE A 363 21.75 6.90 7.99
CA ILE A 363 21.87 8.26 7.49
C ILE A 363 22.54 9.14 8.54
N VAL A 364 23.50 9.96 8.09
CA VAL A 364 24.19 10.93 8.94
C VAL A 364 23.81 12.35 8.50
N PHE A 365 23.62 13.20 9.50
CA PHE A 365 23.31 14.62 9.37
C PHE A 365 24.42 15.45 10.00
N ALA A 366 24.64 16.64 9.44
CA ALA A 366 25.49 17.66 10.04
C ALA A 366 24.80 19.03 10.06
N THR A 367 24.97 19.75 11.16
CA THR A 367 24.42 21.10 11.36
C THR A 367 25.49 22.17 11.20
N SER A 368 25.07 23.41 10.98
CA SER A 368 25.97 24.55 10.80
C SER A 368 26.78 24.88 12.05
N ASP A 369 26.29 24.53 13.24
CA ASP A 369 26.99 24.72 14.51
C ASP A 369 27.95 23.55 14.88
N GLY A 370 28.06 22.53 14.03
CA GLY A 370 29.04 21.46 14.17
C GLY A 370 28.58 20.24 14.96
N ASP A 371 27.28 20.11 15.22
CA ASP A 371 26.70 18.85 15.69
C ASP A 371 26.47 17.89 14.51
N VAL A 372 26.55 16.59 14.82
CA VAL A 372 26.29 15.50 13.90
C VAL A 372 25.36 14.48 14.53
N ARG A 373 24.57 13.82 13.70
CA ARG A 373 23.55 12.90 14.14
C ARG A 373 23.43 11.72 13.19
N ARG A 374 23.36 10.51 13.73
CA ARG A 374 23.18 9.27 12.96
C ARG A 374 21.83 8.63 13.27
N ASN A 375 21.08 8.27 12.24
CA ASN A 375 19.78 7.60 12.33
C ASN A 375 19.74 6.37 11.43
N ARG A 376 18.74 5.51 11.63
CA ARG A 376 18.42 4.48 10.64
C ARG A 376 17.72 5.15 9.48
N LEU A 377 17.97 4.70 8.26
CA LEU A 377 17.24 5.20 7.11
C LEU A 377 15.75 4.83 7.20
N SER A 378 15.44 3.69 7.83
CA SER A 378 14.05 3.26 8.09
C SER A 378 13.22 4.25 8.91
N ASP A 379 13.83 5.20 9.62
CA ASP A 379 13.13 6.31 10.29
C ASP A 379 12.39 7.21 9.26
N PHE A 380 12.72 7.11 7.98
CA PHE A 380 12.20 7.94 6.88
C PHE A 380 11.27 7.17 5.92
N THR A 381 10.89 5.94 6.25
CA THR A 381 9.85 5.18 5.52
C THR A 381 8.52 5.93 5.52
N ASN A 382 7.98 6.22 6.70
CA ASN A 382 6.71 6.92 6.85
C ASN A 382 6.92 8.44 6.97
N VAL A 383 6.87 9.15 5.82
CA VAL A 383 6.88 10.61 5.71
C VAL A 383 5.56 11.08 5.12
N MET A 384 4.84 11.91 5.86
CA MET A 384 3.55 12.46 5.44
C MET A 384 3.73 13.54 4.36
N ARG A 385 2.66 13.88 3.64
CA ARG A 385 2.69 14.90 2.57
C ARG A 385 3.13 16.29 3.04
N ASN A 386 2.82 16.66 4.28
CA ASN A 386 3.29 17.91 4.91
C ASN A 386 4.73 17.82 5.45
N GLY A 387 5.44 16.73 5.16
CA GLY A 387 6.79 16.46 5.63
C GLY A 387 6.83 15.84 7.01
N LYS A 388 8.04 15.49 7.43
CA LYS A 388 8.37 14.96 8.75
C LYS A 388 9.54 15.75 9.32
N ILE A 389 9.58 15.93 10.64
CA ILE A 389 10.76 16.52 11.29
C ILE A 389 11.87 15.47 11.26
N ALA A 390 12.94 15.73 10.50
CA ALA A 390 14.15 14.91 10.51
C ALA A 390 15.02 15.23 11.73
N MET A 391 15.14 16.52 12.06
CA MET A 391 15.88 17.02 13.21
C MET A 391 15.28 18.33 13.69
N LYS A 392 15.03 18.47 15.00
CA LYS A 392 14.69 19.77 15.58
C LYS A 392 15.96 20.62 15.71
N LEU A 393 16.01 21.73 14.99
CA LEU A 393 17.13 22.67 15.02
C LEU A 393 16.84 23.85 15.97
N PRO A 394 17.82 24.30 16.76
CA PRO A 394 17.76 25.56 17.48
C PRO A 394 17.66 26.76 16.52
N GLU A 395 17.20 27.89 17.04
CA GLU A 395 17.15 29.14 16.28
C GLU A 395 18.56 29.54 15.80
N GLY A 396 18.69 29.89 14.51
CA GLY A 396 19.96 30.26 13.89
C GLY A 396 20.86 29.08 13.46
N VAL A 397 20.46 27.84 13.74
CA VAL A 397 21.19 26.63 13.29
C VAL A 397 20.47 26.02 12.09
N GLY A 398 21.22 25.75 11.03
CA GLY A 398 20.71 25.12 9.82
C GLY A 398 21.28 23.71 9.62
N LEU A 399 20.53 22.85 8.92
CA LEU A 399 21.05 21.60 8.39
C LEU A 399 21.98 21.91 7.20
N VAL A 400 23.21 21.38 7.24
CA VAL A 400 24.21 21.57 6.17
C VAL A 400 24.17 20.42 5.17
N GLY A 401 23.96 19.19 5.64
CA GLY A 401 23.94 18.03 4.76
C GLY A 401 23.34 16.80 5.41
N ALA A 402 22.88 15.89 4.56
CA ALA A 402 22.42 14.55 4.90
C ALA A 402 22.97 13.56 3.86
N ARG A 403 23.49 12.41 4.29
CA ARG A 403 24.05 11.37 3.42
C ARG A 403 23.79 9.98 3.99
N ILE A 404 23.51 9.02 3.11
CA ILE A 404 23.51 7.59 3.46
C ILE A 404 24.95 7.20 3.82
N CYS A 405 25.09 6.31 4.80
CA CYS A 405 26.35 5.77 5.24
C CYS A 405 26.16 4.36 5.81
N ASP A 406 27.29 3.67 5.96
CA ASP A 406 27.41 2.42 6.72
C ASP A 406 28.62 2.52 7.67
N GLU A 407 28.99 1.40 8.29
CA GLU A 407 30.09 1.35 9.26
C GLU A 407 31.48 1.45 8.62
N GLY A 408 31.60 1.25 7.30
CA GLY A 408 32.83 1.37 6.51
C GLY A 408 33.11 2.80 6.04
N HIS A 409 32.43 3.80 6.58
CA HIS A 409 32.58 5.20 6.19
C HIS A 409 33.06 6.10 7.35
N ASP A 410 33.71 7.20 6.97
CA ASP A 410 34.07 8.33 7.83
C ASP A 410 33.23 9.56 7.49
N VAL A 411 32.96 10.39 8.50
CA VAL A 411 32.40 11.74 8.33
C VAL A 411 33.54 12.74 8.23
N LEU A 412 33.58 13.52 7.15
CA LEU A 412 34.48 14.66 6.98
C LEU A 412 33.67 15.96 7.05
N LEU A 413 33.90 16.76 8.10
CA LEU A 413 33.29 18.08 8.25
C LEU A 413 34.32 19.16 7.93
N SER A 414 33.92 20.17 7.15
CA SER A 414 34.76 21.33 6.83
C SER A 414 34.10 22.62 7.30
N THR A 415 34.90 23.49 7.92
CA THR A 415 34.44 24.78 8.47
C THR A 415 34.78 25.95 7.57
N ALA A 416 34.04 27.05 7.71
CA ALA A 416 34.25 28.28 6.95
C ALA A 416 35.66 28.86 7.15
N ASN A 417 36.24 28.70 8.34
CA ASN A 417 37.60 29.15 8.65
C ASN A 417 38.71 28.14 8.27
N GLY A 418 38.40 27.13 7.43
CA GLY A 418 39.41 26.26 6.83
C GLY A 418 39.93 25.18 7.78
N ARG A 419 39.12 24.77 8.76
CA ARG A 419 39.38 23.57 9.55
C ARG A 419 38.62 22.39 8.98
N ALA A 420 39.19 21.20 9.06
CA ALA A 420 38.48 19.96 8.75
C ALA A 420 38.69 18.91 9.84
N ILE A 421 37.66 18.15 10.16
CA ILE A 421 37.75 17.00 11.06
C ILE A 421 37.19 15.76 10.36
N ARG A 422 37.90 14.64 10.49
CA ARG A 422 37.52 13.33 9.98
C ARG A 422 37.41 12.36 11.15
N PHE A 423 36.30 11.65 11.26
CA PHE A 423 36.08 10.62 12.28
C PHE A 423 35.18 9.50 11.74
N PRO A 424 35.30 8.26 12.24
CA PRO A 424 34.43 7.16 11.83
C PRO A 424 32.96 7.42 12.15
N VAL A 425 32.07 7.03 11.24
CA VAL A 425 30.61 7.12 11.44
C VAL A 425 30.18 6.40 12.72
N THR A 426 30.89 5.34 13.10
CA THR A 426 30.64 4.55 14.31
C THR A 426 30.86 5.31 15.63
N GLU A 427 31.62 6.42 15.64
CA GLU A 427 31.77 7.29 16.83
C GLU A 427 30.48 8.06 17.20
N VAL A 428 29.54 8.14 16.26
CA VAL A 428 28.23 8.73 16.47
C VAL A 428 27.24 7.60 16.72
N ARG A 429 26.68 7.49 17.92
CA ARG A 429 25.64 6.47 18.18
C ARG A 429 24.42 6.68 17.27
N VAL A 430 23.67 5.61 17.00
CA VAL A 430 22.37 5.71 16.32
C VAL A 430 21.32 6.28 17.28
N PHE A 431 20.59 7.30 16.86
CA PHE A 431 19.53 7.94 17.64
C PHE A 431 18.15 7.47 17.18
N ALA A 432 17.27 7.14 18.13
CA ALA A 432 15.89 6.72 17.84
C ALA A 432 14.84 7.85 17.92
N GLY A 433 15.14 8.96 18.62
CA GLY A 433 14.19 10.08 18.82
C GLY A 433 14.59 11.36 18.10
N ARG A 434 13.64 12.18 17.62
CA ARG A 434 13.86 13.31 16.68
C ARG A 434 14.18 14.67 17.31
N ASP A 435 14.15 14.77 18.64
CA ASP A 435 14.17 16.06 19.36
C ASP A 435 15.57 16.63 19.63
N SER A 436 16.63 15.94 19.22
CA SER A 436 18.02 16.33 19.48
C SER A 436 18.78 16.60 18.18
N THR A 437 19.68 17.59 18.22
CA THR A 437 20.65 17.89 17.15
C THR A 437 21.74 16.84 17.00
N GLY A 438 21.85 15.91 17.95
CA GLY A 438 22.85 14.84 17.95
C GLY A 438 23.97 15.10 18.96
N VAL A 439 25.21 14.89 18.54
CA VAL A 439 26.42 15.07 19.34
C VAL A 439 27.40 15.96 18.61
N ARG A 440 28.28 16.63 19.36
CA ARG A 440 29.34 17.46 18.79
C ARG A 440 30.25 16.65 17.88
N GLY A 441 30.27 17.01 16.60
CA GLY A 441 31.17 16.48 15.57
C GLY A 441 32.45 17.29 15.46
N VAL A 442 32.36 18.63 15.45
CA VAL A 442 33.51 19.54 15.43
C VAL A 442 33.36 20.67 16.43
N ARG A 443 34.44 21.00 17.15
CA ARG A 443 34.49 22.20 18.00
C ARG A 443 34.86 23.40 17.15
N LEU A 444 33.90 24.31 16.99
CA LEU A 444 34.06 25.53 16.23
C LEU A 444 34.76 26.63 17.05
N ALA A 445 35.52 27.48 16.35
CA ALA A 445 35.99 28.75 16.89
C ALA A 445 34.85 29.79 16.87
N GLU A 446 35.02 30.89 17.59
CA GLU A 446 34.05 31.99 17.60
C GLU A 446 33.83 32.54 16.18
N GLY A 447 32.55 32.62 15.76
CA GLY A 447 32.17 33.09 14.42
C GLY A 447 32.51 32.12 13.27
N ASP A 448 32.93 30.90 13.56
CA ASP A 448 33.06 29.82 12.59
C ASP A 448 31.76 29.01 12.45
N ARG A 449 31.61 28.28 11.35
CA ARG A 449 30.48 27.39 11.09
C ARG A 449 30.89 26.25 10.18
N VAL A 450 30.21 25.12 10.26
CA VAL A 450 30.33 24.06 9.26
C VAL A 450 29.68 24.52 7.97
N VAL A 451 30.39 24.33 6.85
CA VAL A 451 29.93 24.70 5.50
C VAL A 451 29.75 23.48 4.59
N SER A 452 30.39 22.37 4.91
CA SER A 452 30.28 21.14 4.14
C SER A 452 30.40 19.91 5.03
N MET A 453 29.68 18.86 4.63
CA MET A 453 29.78 17.50 5.16
C MET A 453 29.94 16.54 3.98
N ALA A 454 30.94 15.66 4.09
CA ALA A 454 31.12 14.52 3.21
C ALA A 454 31.13 13.22 4.01
N VAL A 455 30.68 12.14 3.36
CA VAL A 455 30.85 10.77 3.82
C VAL A 455 31.86 10.16 2.85
N ILE A 456 33.00 9.70 3.38
CA ILE A 456 34.13 9.17 2.60
C ILE A 456 34.50 7.78 3.10
N ARG A 457 35.18 6.98 2.29
CA ARG A 457 35.58 5.61 2.65
C ARG A 457 36.50 5.61 3.86
N HIS A 458 36.20 4.76 4.84
CA HIS A 458 37.08 4.55 5.98
C HIS A 458 38.37 3.84 5.55
N PHE A 459 39.50 4.30 6.06
CA PHE A 459 40.79 3.65 5.83
C PHE A 459 41.70 3.82 7.05
N GLU A 460 42.17 2.70 7.61
CA GLU A 460 43.13 2.71 8.70
C GLU A 460 44.55 2.77 8.14
N ALA A 461 45.24 3.88 8.39
CA ALA A 461 46.65 4.06 8.02
C ALA A 461 47.41 4.81 9.11
N THR A 462 48.63 4.35 9.42
CA THR A 462 49.51 5.05 10.36
C THR A 462 49.94 6.42 9.78
N PRO A 463 50.40 7.36 10.63
CA PRO A 463 50.98 8.61 10.14
C PRO A 463 52.10 8.42 9.11
N GLU A 464 52.98 7.46 9.34
CA GLU A 464 54.10 7.13 8.46
C GLU A 464 53.60 6.58 7.11
N GLU A 465 52.61 5.67 7.11
CA GLU A 465 52.01 5.14 5.88
C GLU A 465 51.37 6.24 5.03
N ARG A 466 50.64 7.18 5.66
CA ARG A 466 50.00 8.29 4.94
C ARG A 466 51.03 9.24 4.32
N THR A 467 52.09 9.57 5.05
CA THR A 467 53.18 10.40 4.51
C THR A 467 53.89 9.70 3.35
N ALA A 468 54.22 8.42 3.51
CA ALA A 468 54.85 7.62 2.45
C ALA A 468 53.96 7.49 1.20
N TYR A 469 52.65 7.25 1.37
CA TYR A 469 51.68 7.20 0.28
C TYR A 469 51.61 8.54 -0.47
N LEU A 470 51.45 9.66 0.24
CA LEU A 470 51.36 10.98 -0.38
C LEU A 470 52.66 11.36 -1.12
N LYS A 471 53.83 10.99 -0.58
CA LYS A 471 55.14 11.18 -1.23
C LYS A 471 55.25 10.36 -2.52
N MET A 472 54.88 9.08 -2.48
CA MET A 472 54.88 8.20 -3.65
C MET A 472 53.87 8.66 -4.71
N ARG A 473 52.66 9.06 -4.29
CA ARG A 473 51.62 9.61 -5.16
C ARG A 473 52.10 10.86 -5.90
N ARG A 474 52.69 11.84 -5.20
CA ARG A 474 53.25 13.05 -5.82
C ARG A 474 54.30 12.73 -6.88
N ALA A 475 55.16 11.72 -6.63
CA ALA A 475 56.17 11.28 -7.57
C ALA A 475 55.57 10.64 -8.83
N VAL A 476 54.44 9.94 -8.71
CA VAL A 476 53.71 9.31 -9.81
C VAL A 476 52.90 10.34 -10.61
N THR A 477 52.20 11.26 -9.93
CA THR A 477 51.34 12.28 -10.56
C THR A 477 52.12 13.45 -11.14
N GLY A 478 53.39 13.63 -10.77
CA GLY A 478 54.23 14.72 -11.24
C GLY A 478 53.90 16.07 -10.60
N GLU A 479 53.27 16.07 -9.41
CA GLU A 479 52.96 17.29 -8.66
C GLU A 479 54.23 18.06 -8.26
N SER A 480 54.27 19.36 -8.54
CA SER A 480 55.37 20.24 -8.13
C SER A 480 55.35 20.49 -6.62
N VAL A 481 56.51 20.34 -5.97
CA VAL A 481 56.67 20.63 -4.54
C VAL A 481 56.64 22.16 -4.33
N GLU A 482 55.59 22.70 -3.73
CA GLU A 482 55.62 24.05 -3.15
C GLU A 482 56.44 24.01 -1.84
N GLU A 483 57.28 25.03 -1.58
CA GLU A 483 58.19 25.11 -0.41
C GLU A 483 57.48 24.96 0.95
N ASP A 484 56.19 25.31 1.04
CA ASP A 484 55.39 25.20 2.27
C ASP A 484 54.97 23.74 2.61
N ALA A 485 55.12 22.79 1.68
CA ALA A 485 54.82 21.38 1.92
C ALA A 485 55.86 20.68 2.83
N ALA A 486 57.05 21.26 2.98
CA ALA A 486 58.16 20.67 3.73
C ALA A 486 57.94 20.65 5.26
N ALA A 487 57.08 21.50 5.81
CA ALA A 487 56.92 21.63 7.27
C ALA A 487 56.12 20.49 7.94
N ASP A 488 55.27 19.77 7.20
CA ASP A 488 54.51 18.62 7.71
C ASP A 488 55.25 17.27 7.50
N ASP A 489 56.27 17.23 6.63
CA ASP A 489 56.97 16.00 6.21
C ASP A 489 58.15 15.62 7.14
N GLU A 490 58.62 16.50 8.03
CA GLU A 490 59.82 16.25 8.86
C GLU A 490 59.59 15.41 10.13
N ALA A 491 58.35 15.08 10.49
CA ALA A 491 58.03 14.50 11.81
C ALA A 491 57.75 12.98 11.84
N ALA A 492 57.69 12.29 10.70
CA ALA A 492 57.32 10.87 10.63
C ALA A 492 58.41 10.06 9.93
N GLY A 493 58.79 8.90 10.47
CA GLY A 493 59.87 8.08 9.93
C GLY A 493 59.65 7.67 8.47
N ASP A 494 60.73 7.66 7.67
CA ASP A 494 60.71 7.21 6.27
C ASP A 494 60.48 5.68 6.24
N ILE A 495 59.23 5.26 6.07
CA ILE A 495 58.85 3.86 5.80
C ILE A 495 58.63 3.71 4.28
N ALA A 496 59.17 2.66 3.68
CA ALA A 496 58.88 2.31 2.30
C ALA A 496 57.52 1.56 2.23
N LEU A 497 56.55 2.13 1.51
CA LEU A 497 55.27 1.48 1.28
C LEU A 497 55.43 0.32 0.29
N SER A 498 54.82 -0.85 0.56
CA SER A 498 54.77 -1.93 -0.42
C SER A 498 53.85 -1.54 -1.59
N GLN A 499 54.08 -2.15 -2.76
CA GLN A 499 53.24 -1.89 -3.94
C GLN A 499 51.78 -2.33 -3.73
N GLU A 500 51.57 -3.42 -2.98
CA GLU A 500 50.24 -3.89 -2.58
C GLU A 500 49.51 -2.88 -1.69
N ARG A 501 50.18 -2.35 -0.66
CA ARG A 501 49.61 -1.34 0.25
C ARG A 501 49.33 -0.02 -0.47
N TYR A 502 50.18 0.37 -1.42
CA TYR A 502 49.94 1.54 -2.26
C TYR A 502 48.68 1.39 -3.10
N ALA A 503 48.49 0.22 -3.74
CA ALA A 503 47.29 -0.08 -4.53
C ALA A 503 46.03 -0.09 -3.65
N GLU A 504 46.10 -0.65 -2.45
CA GLU A 504 45.01 -0.66 -1.47
C GLU A 504 44.61 0.76 -1.05
N MET A 505 45.59 1.61 -0.68
CA MET A 505 45.35 3.01 -0.34
C MET A 505 44.79 3.80 -1.52
N SER A 506 45.31 3.59 -2.72
CA SER A 506 44.85 4.25 -3.94
C SER A 506 43.41 3.88 -4.29
N ALA A 507 43.01 2.62 -4.07
CA ALA A 507 41.63 2.17 -4.30
C ALA A 507 40.61 2.77 -3.31
N ALA A 508 41.07 3.20 -2.13
CA ALA A 508 40.26 3.88 -1.12
C ALA A 508 40.39 5.40 -1.15
N GLU A 509 41.21 5.95 -2.05
CA GLU A 509 41.43 7.39 -2.18
C GLU A 509 40.21 8.08 -2.80
N GLU A 510 39.83 9.21 -2.22
CA GLU A 510 38.84 10.12 -2.79
C GLU A 510 39.43 11.52 -2.86
N MET A 511 39.16 12.25 -3.93
CA MET A 511 39.69 13.60 -4.12
C MET A 511 38.73 14.62 -3.55
N ILE A 512 39.17 15.37 -2.53
CA ILE A 512 38.36 16.41 -1.90
C ILE A 512 38.63 17.75 -2.59
N LEU A 513 37.64 18.27 -3.29
CA LEU A 513 37.69 19.62 -3.85
C LEU A 513 37.29 20.64 -2.78
N THR A 514 38.17 21.59 -2.50
CA THR A 514 37.89 22.74 -1.63
C THR A 514 37.83 24.02 -2.46
N ILE A 515 36.76 24.80 -2.35
CA ILE A 515 36.61 26.12 -2.97
C ILE A 515 36.37 27.18 -1.90
N THR A 516 36.97 28.35 -2.09
CA THR A 516 36.88 29.49 -1.19
C THR A 516 36.06 30.65 -1.76
N THR A 517 35.65 31.59 -0.89
CA THR A 517 34.92 32.81 -1.25
C THR A 517 35.66 33.69 -2.25
N LYS A 518 36.98 33.57 -2.37
CA LYS A 518 37.82 34.34 -3.30
C LYS A 518 38.07 33.63 -4.64
N GLY A 519 37.30 32.57 -4.94
CA GLY A 519 37.47 31.79 -6.16
C GLY A 519 38.77 31.00 -6.22
N LEU A 520 39.43 30.76 -5.08
CA LEU A 520 40.57 29.85 -4.98
C LEU A 520 40.06 28.43 -4.76
N GLY A 521 40.68 27.46 -5.43
CA GLY A 521 40.32 26.05 -5.37
C GLY A 521 41.52 25.13 -5.35
N LYS A 522 41.35 23.95 -4.73
CA LYS A 522 42.34 22.87 -4.75
C LYS A 522 41.68 21.51 -4.60
N ARG A 523 42.30 20.48 -5.16
CA ARG A 523 41.98 19.08 -4.91
C ARG A 523 43.00 18.51 -3.92
N THR A 524 42.53 17.78 -2.92
CA THR A 524 43.40 17.17 -1.91
C THR A 524 42.96 15.73 -1.66
N SER A 525 43.90 14.80 -1.65
CA SER A 525 43.67 13.40 -1.29
C SER A 525 42.97 13.25 0.07
N SER A 526 41.98 12.35 0.15
CA SER A 526 41.30 11.99 1.40
C SER A 526 42.28 11.51 2.49
N HIS A 527 43.39 10.87 2.11
CA HIS A 527 44.43 10.40 3.05
C HIS A 527 45.21 11.53 3.73
N ALA A 528 45.18 12.75 3.18
CA ALA A 528 45.75 13.92 3.84
C ALA A 528 44.94 14.37 5.07
N PHE A 529 43.65 13.98 5.12
CA PHE A 529 42.76 14.22 6.24
C PHE A 529 42.82 13.00 7.18
N ARG A 530 43.68 13.09 8.19
CA ARG A 530 43.83 12.00 9.17
C ARG A 530 42.55 11.80 9.98
N THR A 531 42.23 10.55 10.26
CA THR A 531 41.17 10.18 11.19
C THR A 531 41.55 10.62 12.61
N THR A 532 40.61 11.25 13.30
CA THR A 532 40.73 11.75 14.67
C THR A 532 39.43 11.46 15.43
N GLY A 533 39.42 11.62 16.75
CA GLY A 533 38.17 11.56 17.51
C GLY A 533 37.27 12.78 17.25
N ARG A 534 35.95 12.57 17.25
CA ARG A 534 34.96 13.64 17.10
C ARG A 534 35.04 14.68 18.22
N GLY A 535 34.56 15.89 17.95
CA GLY A 535 34.50 16.99 18.90
C GLY A 535 35.82 17.74 19.12
N GLY A 536 36.87 17.38 18.37
CA GLY A 536 38.10 18.16 18.26
C GLY A 536 37.93 19.42 17.40
N GLN A 537 38.96 20.26 17.35
CA GLN A 537 39.01 21.46 16.48
C GLN A 537 39.41 21.14 15.01
N GLY A 538 39.60 19.86 14.68
CA GLY A 538 40.11 19.44 13.37
C GLY A 538 41.56 19.82 13.10
N ILE A 539 41.97 19.72 11.85
CA ILE A 539 43.28 20.12 11.29
C ILE A 539 43.09 21.26 10.28
N VAL A 540 44.18 21.93 9.89
CA VAL A 540 44.14 22.95 8.83
C VAL A 540 43.89 22.27 7.48
N ALA A 541 42.86 22.76 6.77
CA ALA A 541 42.38 22.23 5.50
C ALA A 541 42.55 23.19 4.31
N ALA A 542 42.84 24.46 4.58
CA ALA A 542 43.23 25.46 3.58
C ALA A 542 43.94 26.64 4.23
N ASP A 543 44.94 27.21 3.55
CA ASP A 543 45.44 28.56 3.87
C ASP A 543 44.46 29.60 3.31
N LEU A 544 43.85 30.36 4.21
CA LEU A 544 42.86 31.39 3.89
C LEU A 544 43.44 32.81 3.91
N SER A 545 44.75 32.96 4.11
CA SER A 545 45.38 34.27 4.16
C SER A 545 45.31 34.98 2.79
N PRO A 546 45.10 36.31 2.75
CA PRO A 546 45.07 37.07 1.50
C PRO A 546 46.44 37.02 0.81
N ARG A 547 46.47 37.09 -0.54
CA ARG A 547 47.75 37.23 -1.28
C ARG A 547 48.32 38.63 -1.04
N LYS A 548 49.65 38.77 -1.11
CA LYS A 548 50.32 40.09 -1.00
C LYS A 548 49.74 41.13 -1.96
N ASN A 549 49.38 40.71 -3.17
CA ASN A 549 48.82 41.58 -4.22
C ASN A 549 47.29 41.47 -4.36
N ASP A 550 46.60 40.85 -3.41
CA ASP A 550 45.13 40.77 -3.42
C ASP A 550 44.53 42.15 -3.09
N PRO A 551 43.60 42.70 -3.90
CA PRO A 551 42.91 43.95 -3.59
C PRO A 551 42.10 43.85 -2.29
N ASP A 552 41.50 42.70 -1.98
CA ASP A 552 40.79 42.48 -0.72
C ASP A 552 41.74 41.86 0.32
N LYS A 553 42.03 42.58 1.41
CA LYS A 553 42.88 42.08 2.51
C LYS A 553 42.16 41.21 3.53
N ARG A 554 40.86 40.98 3.40
CA ARG A 554 40.14 40.05 4.27
C ARG A 554 40.56 38.60 3.99
N PRO A 555 40.62 37.73 5.01
CA PRO A 555 40.87 36.31 4.79
C PRO A 555 39.73 35.71 3.97
N ALA A 556 40.08 34.75 3.11
CA ALA A 556 39.08 33.95 2.41
C ALA A 556 38.30 33.09 3.42
N ARG A 557 37.17 32.53 2.99
CA ARG A 557 36.45 31.48 3.74
C ARG A 557 36.17 30.31 2.83
N VAL A 558 36.12 29.10 3.37
CA VAL A 558 35.68 27.93 2.61
C VAL A 558 34.19 28.05 2.33
N VAL A 559 33.79 27.76 1.09
CA VAL A 559 32.39 27.74 0.63
C VAL A 559 31.92 26.30 0.42
N ALA A 560 32.81 25.45 -0.07
CA ALA A 560 32.51 24.09 -0.50
C ALA A 560 33.72 23.18 -0.27
N ALA A 561 33.49 21.96 0.22
CA ALA A 561 34.52 20.95 0.43
C ALA A 561 33.90 19.54 0.35
N TRP A 562 34.02 18.87 -0.80
CA TRP A 562 33.32 17.61 -1.07
C TRP A 562 34.18 16.67 -1.93
N PRO A 563 33.96 15.35 -1.88
CA PRO A 563 34.57 14.42 -2.81
C PRO A 563 34.10 14.72 -4.24
N VAL A 564 35.02 14.60 -5.19
CA VAL A 564 34.81 14.77 -6.63
C VAL A 564 35.53 13.67 -7.40
N ARG A 565 34.99 13.31 -8.55
CA ARG A 565 35.65 12.43 -9.55
C ARG A 565 36.45 13.29 -10.53
N GLU A 566 37.38 12.65 -11.22
CA GLU A 566 38.25 13.35 -12.17
C GLU A 566 37.49 13.91 -13.38
N ASP A 567 36.47 13.16 -13.83
CA ASP A 567 35.60 13.54 -14.95
C ASP A 567 34.50 14.56 -14.56
N ASP A 568 34.36 14.88 -13.27
CA ASP A 568 33.37 15.85 -12.84
C ASP A 568 33.69 17.27 -13.34
N GLN A 569 32.66 18.11 -13.40
CA GLN A 569 32.82 19.53 -13.63
C GLN A 569 32.29 20.32 -12.42
N ILE A 570 32.74 21.55 -12.28
CA ILE A 570 32.23 22.47 -11.26
C ILE A 570 31.68 23.74 -11.86
N MET A 571 30.64 24.26 -11.22
CA MET A 571 30.11 25.60 -11.46
C MET A 571 30.29 26.43 -10.20
N LEU A 572 30.94 27.59 -10.32
CA LEU A 572 31.03 28.58 -9.25
C LEU A 572 30.16 29.77 -9.61
N VAL A 573 29.47 30.34 -8.62
CA VAL A 573 28.66 31.55 -8.77
C VAL A 573 28.98 32.55 -7.67
N THR A 574 29.13 33.81 -8.05
CA THR A 574 29.39 34.93 -7.14
C THR A 574 28.11 35.67 -6.75
N ASP A 575 28.18 36.49 -5.69
CA ASP A 575 27.08 37.38 -5.30
C ASP A 575 26.79 38.51 -6.30
N ALA A 576 27.73 38.80 -7.21
CA ALA A 576 27.53 39.73 -8.32
C ALA A 576 26.93 39.05 -9.57
N GLY A 577 26.65 37.75 -9.52
CA GLY A 577 26.08 36.99 -10.63
C GLY A 577 27.08 36.48 -11.66
N GLN A 578 28.39 36.64 -11.43
CA GLN A 578 29.41 36.03 -12.27
C GLN A 578 29.40 34.52 -12.05
N SER A 579 29.44 33.75 -13.14
CA SER A 579 29.55 32.30 -13.09
C SER A 579 30.69 31.77 -13.96
N ILE A 580 31.28 30.64 -13.55
CA ILE A 580 32.24 29.90 -14.37
C ILE A 580 31.98 28.40 -14.25
N ARG A 581 32.07 27.70 -15.38
CA ARG A 581 32.09 26.25 -15.46
C ARG A 581 33.47 25.79 -15.88
N CYS A 582 34.08 24.87 -15.13
CA CYS A 582 35.34 24.25 -15.52
C CYS A 582 35.40 22.77 -15.11
N PRO A 583 36.19 21.94 -15.80
CA PRO A 583 36.54 20.60 -15.35
C PRO A 583 37.19 20.58 -13.96
N VAL A 584 36.91 19.55 -13.18
CA VAL A 584 37.58 19.28 -11.90
C VAL A 584 39.08 19.01 -12.12
N SER A 585 39.43 18.36 -13.24
CA SER A 585 40.81 18.12 -13.66
C SER A 585 41.66 19.39 -13.80
N ASP A 586 41.05 20.54 -14.11
CA ASP A 586 41.76 21.82 -14.26
C ASP A 586 42.12 22.46 -12.91
N VAL A 587 41.49 22.03 -11.82
CA VAL A 587 41.82 22.47 -10.46
C VAL A 587 43.05 21.69 -10.00
N SER A 588 44.12 22.37 -9.57
CA SER A 588 45.35 21.68 -9.20
C SER A 588 45.21 20.82 -7.94
N GLU A 589 45.91 19.70 -7.94
CA GLU A 589 46.11 18.85 -6.76
C GLU A 589 47.19 19.45 -5.87
N MET A 590 46.86 19.64 -4.59
CA MET A 590 47.71 20.33 -3.63
C MET A 590 47.51 19.78 -2.21
N SER A 591 48.46 20.09 -1.32
CA SER A 591 48.40 19.71 0.09
C SER A 591 47.17 20.29 0.81
N ARG A 592 46.83 19.72 1.97
CA ARG A 592 45.76 20.27 2.81
C ARG A 592 46.02 21.71 3.23
N ALA A 593 47.26 22.06 3.58
CA ALA A 593 47.59 23.39 4.09
C ALA A 593 47.76 24.44 2.97
N ALA A 594 47.83 24.02 1.71
CA ALA A 594 47.98 24.92 0.58
C ALA A 594 46.78 25.87 0.42
N ARG A 595 47.04 26.99 -0.25
CA ARG A 595 46.05 28.04 -0.54
C ARG A 595 45.14 27.69 -1.72
N GLY A 596 45.66 26.92 -2.68
CA GLY A 596 44.97 26.60 -3.93
C GLY A 596 45.27 27.58 -5.07
N VAL A 597 44.85 27.15 -6.26
CA VAL A 597 44.94 27.92 -7.50
C VAL A 597 43.68 28.74 -7.73
N ARG A 598 43.77 29.72 -8.62
CA ARG A 598 42.62 30.55 -8.96
C ARG A 598 41.73 29.81 -9.95
N VAL A 599 40.50 29.53 -9.55
CA VAL A 599 39.45 28.94 -10.38
C VAL A 599 38.55 30.03 -10.97
N LEU A 600 38.20 31.04 -10.16
CA LEU A 600 37.42 32.21 -10.59
C LEU A 600 38.12 33.51 -10.14
N ASN A 601 38.22 34.48 -11.04
CA ASN A 601 38.66 35.84 -10.68
C ASN A 601 37.47 36.61 -10.10
N THR A 602 37.47 36.84 -8.79
CA THR A 602 36.51 37.73 -8.13
C THR A 602 36.99 39.18 -8.19
N ALA A 603 36.11 40.13 -8.49
CA ALA A 603 36.38 41.56 -8.33
C ALA A 603 36.52 41.96 -6.84
N GLU A 604 36.90 43.22 -6.59
CA GLU A 604 37.01 43.73 -5.22
C GLU A 604 35.63 43.73 -4.53
N GLY A 605 35.52 43.02 -3.40
CA GLY A 605 34.28 42.91 -2.65
C GLY A 605 33.30 41.83 -3.15
N GLU A 606 33.55 41.26 -4.32
CA GLU A 606 32.80 40.13 -4.87
C GLU A 606 33.25 38.81 -4.23
N LYS A 607 32.32 37.90 -3.98
CA LYS A 607 32.62 36.59 -3.38
C LYS A 607 31.84 35.48 -4.05
N VAL A 608 32.46 34.31 -4.13
CA VAL A 608 31.78 33.04 -4.46
C VAL A 608 30.79 32.73 -3.34
N VAL A 609 29.52 32.55 -3.71
CA VAL A 609 28.42 32.23 -2.79
C VAL A 609 27.87 30.82 -2.98
N SER A 610 28.05 30.24 -4.16
CA SER A 610 27.57 28.90 -4.47
C SER A 610 28.57 28.15 -5.32
N VAL A 611 28.70 26.85 -5.06
CA VAL A 611 29.49 25.92 -5.83
C VAL A 611 28.64 24.67 -6.03
N ALA A 612 28.53 24.21 -7.26
CA ALA A 612 27.88 22.95 -7.58
C ALA A 612 28.85 22.04 -8.33
N VAL A 613 28.82 20.75 -7.99
CA VAL A 613 29.47 19.71 -8.78
C VAL A 613 28.45 19.23 -9.81
N ILE A 614 28.87 19.25 -11.06
CA ILE A 614 28.14 18.70 -12.20
C ILE A 614 28.82 17.38 -12.50
N ALA A 615 28.22 16.28 -12.05
CA ALA A 615 28.70 14.95 -12.42
C ALA A 615 28.59 14.78 -13.94
N GLU A 616 29.70 14.42 -14.60
CA GLU A 616 29.63 13.87 -15.95
C GLU A 616 29.30 12.38 -15.87
N ASP A 617 28.50 11.92 -16.83
CA ASP A 617 27.88 10.59 -16.87
C ASP A 617 28.95 9.50 -17.07
N SER A 618 29.66 9.15 -16.00
CA SER A 618 30.27 7.83 -15.82
C SER A 618 29.19 6.98 -15.17
N GLY A 619 28.57 6.09 -15.94
CA GLY A 619 27.41 5.29 -15.55
C GLY A 619 27.65 4.26 -14.45
N ASP A 620 28.23 4.69 -13.33
CA ASP A 620 28.50 3.91 -12.14
C ASP A 620 27.96 4.65 -10.91
N PRO A 621 26.85 4.18 -10.31
CA PRO A 621 26.35 4.70 -9.05
C PRO A 621 27.35 4.27 -7.95
N ALA A 622 28.02 5.24 -7.32
CA ALA A 622 28.80 4.97 -6.11
C ALA A 622 27.92 5.14 -4.86
#